data_AF-A0A7U4QJZ2-F1
#
_entry.id   AF-A0A7U4QJZ2-F1
#
_cell.length_a   1.000
_cell.length_b   1.000
_cell.length_c   1.000
_cell.angle_alpha   90.00
_cell.angle_beta   90.00
_cell.angle_gamma   90.00
#
_symmetry.space_group_name_H-M   'P 1'
#
loop_
_entity.id
_entity.type
_entity.pdbx_description
1 polymer ?
#
loop_
_entity_poly.entity_id
_entity_poly.type
_entity_poly.pdbx_seq_one_letter_code
_entity_poly.pdbx_strand_id
1 'polypeptide(L)'
;MSRFKDVKFMSAKEKERVVEDFRRFLKSNFDRKYFTKRLYEHLHLHCSFIAHYDIDGFYATYFDEPEMSIEFLNQFLTGESTELKGTWWLSGDYADVNKAMCEVARKIAKKGLIASLRNKQYRIDMPRAQALIEKHGNNKDKMVMQIIEASVREAYDETEEGAMLFATGLVEKLKNAGCLL
;
A
#
# COMPACT_ATOMS: atom_id res chain seq x y z
N MET A 1 28.92 12.71 10.94
CA MET A 1 27.81 13.56 11.46
C MET A 1 26.50 12.86 11.16
N SER A 2 25.56 12.80 12.12
CA SER A 2 24.22 12.24 11.86
C SER A 2 23.49 13.11 10.83
N ARG A 3 22.68 12.49 9.97
CA ARG A 3 21.86 13.21 8.98
C ARG A 3 20.67 13.94 9.59
N PHE A 4 20.39 13.69 10.87
CA PHE A 4 19.28 14.28 11.60
C PHE A 4 19.76 15.33 12.59
N LYS A 5 18.90 16.31 12.86
CA LYS A 5 19.12 17.35 13.86
C LYS A 5 18.29 17.06 15.10
N ASP A 6 18.88 17.29 16.27
CA ASP A 6 18.17 17.29 17.54
C ASP A 6 17.11 18.39 17.54
N VAL A 7 15.96 18.10 18.17
CA VAL A 7 14.88 19.06 18.43
C VAL A 7 14.43 18.89 19.88
N LYS A 8 13.63 19.83 20.38
CA LYS A 8 13.25 19.92 21.81
C LYS A 8 12.75 18.60 22.42
N PHE A 9 12.08 17.76 21.63
CA PHE A 9 11.45 16.53 22.10
C PHE A 9 11.96 15.25 21.42
N MET A 10 13.00 15.34 20.58
CA MET A 10 13.52 14.18 19.86
C MET A 10 14.97 14.39 19.43
N SER A 11 15.86 13.51 19.87
CA SER A 11 17.24 13.47 19.43
C SER A 11 17.38 12.89 18.01
N ALA A 12 18.49 13.22 17.35
CA ALA A 12 18.91 12.64 16.08
C ALA A 12 18.97 11.10 16.14
N LYS A 13 19.40 10.54 17.28
CA LYS A 13 19.46 9.10 17.51
C LYS A 13 18.07 8.46 17.60
N GLU A 14 17.10 9.16 18.18
CA GLU A 14 15.71 8.69 18.18
C GLU A 14 15.09 8.73 16.78
N LYS A 15 15.41 9.77 16.00
CA LYS A 15 15.03 9.87 14.58
C LYS A 15 15.58 8.68 13.76
N GLU A 16 16.83 8.28 13.99
CA GLU A 16 17.42 7.08 13.38
C GLU A 16 16.63 5.81 13.71
N ARG A 17 16.22 5.66 14.98
CA ARG A 17 15.44 4.50 15.43
C ARG A 17 14.05 4.46 14.81
N VAL A 18 13.40 5.61 14.64
CA VAL A 18 12.09 5.69 13.93
C VAL A 18 12.24 5.19 12.50
N VAL A 19 13.24 5.67 11.76
CA VAL A 19 13.45 5.24 10.36
C VAL A 19 13.77 3.75 10.28
N GLU A 20 14.54 3.23 11.23
CA GLU A 20 14.86 1.80 11.28
C GLU A 20 13.64 0.92 11.59
N ASP A 21 12.80 1.33 12.54
CA ASP A 21 11.53 0.64 12.83
C ASP A 21 10.62 0.65 11.59
N PHE A 22 10.45 1.82 10.97
CA PHE A 22 9.67 1.96 9.75
C PHE A 22 10.18 1.06 8.64
N ARG A 23 11.50 1.02 8.44
CA ARG A 23 12.14 0.14 7.45
C ARG A 23 11.87 -1.33 7.73
N ARG A 24 11.96 -1.78 8.99
CA ARG A 24 11.69 -3.17 9.39
C ARG A 24 10.22 -3.52 9.15
N PHE A 25 9.33 -2.63 9.56
CA PHE A 25 7.89 -2.78 9.39
C PHE A 25 7.51 -2.93 7.91
N LEU A 26 7.98 -2.04 7.05
CA LEU A 26 7.74 -2.14 5.60
C LEU A 26 8.35 -3.41 4.98
N LYS A 27 9.58 -3.79 5.35
CA LYS A 27 10.21 -5.02 4.86
C LYS A 27 9.48 -6.28 5.29
N SER A 28 8.78 -6.24 6.42
CA SER A 28 7.99 -7.35 6.95
C SER A 28 6.61 -7.48 6.32
N ASN A 29 6.28 -6.65 5.34
CA ASN A 29 4.94 -6.54 4.76
C ASN A 29 3.87 -6.21 5.82
N PHE A 30 4.18 -5.19 6.63
CA PHE A 30 3.32 -4.68 7.70
C PHE A 30 3.03 -5.67 8.84
N ASP A 31 3.96 -6.57 9.19
CA ASP A 31 3.76 -7.49 10.32
C ASP A 31 3.68 -6.71 11.65
N ARG A 32 2.57 -6.91 12.36
CA ARG A 32 2.23 -6.26 13.63
C ARG A 32 3.35 -6.26 14.66
N LYS A 33 4.16 -7.32 14.73
CA LYS A 33 5.25 -7.42 15.71
C LYS A 33 6.35 -6.35 15.52
N TYR A 34 6.45 -5.77 14.33
CA TYR A 34 7.38 -4.69 14.02
C TYR A 34 6.73 -3.30 14.10
N PHE A 35 5.43 -3.21 14.35
CA PHE A 35 4.73 -1.94 14.55
C PHE A 35 4.91 -1.46 15.99
N THR A 36 6.03 -0.78 16.24
CA THR A 36 6.41 -0.33 17.58
C THR A 36 5.60 0.89 18.01
N LYS A 37 5.46 1.08 19.33
CA LYS A 37 4.87 2.30 19.90
C LYS A 37 5.58 3.57 19.42
N ARG A 38 6.91 3.54 19.32
CA ARG A 38 7.71 4.66 18.79
C ARG A 38 7.34 5.01 17.35
N LEU A 39 7.15 4.01 16.50
CA LEU A 39 6.74 4.24 15.11
C LEU A 39 5.32 4.82 15.05
N TYR A 40 4.39 4.24 15.81
CA TYR A 40 3.02 4.75 15.93
C TYR A 40 2.99 6.23 16.37
N GLU A 41 3.67 6.56 17.47
CA GLU A 41 3.72 7.93 18.01
C GLU A 41 4.25 8.92 16.97
N HIS A 42 5.31 8.54 16.25
CA HIS A 42 5.86 9.39 15.19
C HIS A 42 4.88 9.60 14.03
N LEU A 43 4.18 8.53 13.60
CA LEU A 43 3.23 8.62 12.51
C LEU A 43 2.07 9.55 12.84
N HIS A 44 1.42 9.39 13.99
CA HIS A 44 0.23 10.18 14.32
C HIS A 44 0.57 11.62 14.75
N LEU A 45 1.73 11.86 15.38
CA LEU A 45 2.13 13.21 15.82
C LEU A 45 2.80 14.02 14.71
N HIS A 46 3.54 13.36 13.81
CA HIS A 46 4.48 14.05 12.92
C HIS A 46 4.32 13.70 11.45
N CYS A 47 3.41 12.78 11.09
CA CYS A 47 3.09 12.43 9.71
C CYS A 47 1.62 12.63 9.36
N SER A 48 0.88 13.53 10.02
CA SER A 48 -0.51 13.89 9.63
C SER A 48 -1.50 12.72 9.54
N PHE A 49 -1.31 11.65 10.33
CA PHE A 49 -2.31 10.59 10.52
C PHE A 49 -3.11 10.90 11.81
N ILE A 50 -4.19 11.66 11.70
CA ILE A 50 -4.79 12.36 12.86
C ILE A 50 -5.98 11.62 13.48
N ALA A 51 -6.57 10.64 12.80
CA ALA A 51 -7.84 10.02 13.20
C ALA A 51 -7.75 8.87 14.23
N HIS A 52 -6.55 8.38 14.56
CA HIS A 52 -6.40 7.15 15.34
C HIS A 52 -5.51 7.36 16.58
N TYR A 53 -6.17 7.49 17.75
CA TYR A 53 -5.53 7.86 19.02
C TYR A 53 -5.00 6.68 19.85
N ASP A 54 -5.18 5.45 19.38
CA ASP A 54 -4.57 4.26 19.95
C ASP A 54 -3.88 3.42 18.88
N ILE A 55 -2.86 2.67 19.28
CA ILE A 55 -2.00 1.90 18.37
C ILE A 55 -2.74 0.76 17.69
N ASP A 56 -3.74 0.16 18.34
CA ASP A 56 -4.52 -0.96 17.81
C ASP A 56 -5.48 -0.46 16.73
N GLY A 57 -6.23 0.60 17.02
CA GLY A 57 -7.13 1.25 16.06
C GLY A 57 -6.38 1.87 14.88
N PHE A 58 -5.20 2.45 15.11
CA PHE A 58 -4.33 2.91 14.03
C PHE A 58 -3.92 1.75 13.13
N TYR A 59 -3.47 0.65 13.75
CA TYR A 59 -3.01 -0.49 12.98
C TYR A 59 -4.15 -1.11 12.17
N ALA A 60 -5.30 -1.34 12.79
CA ALA A 60 -6.46 -1.91 12.12
C ALA A 60 -6.89 -1.06 10.92
N THR A 61 -6.86 0.28 11.06
CA THR A 61 -7.30 1.18 9.99
C THR A 61 -6.41 1.12 8.76
N TYR A 62 -5.08 1.06 8.92
CA TYR A 62 -4.18 1.14 7.77
C TYR A 62 -3.58 -0.20 7.34
N PHE A 63 -3.57 -1.23 8.19
CA PHE A 63 -2.73 -2.41 7.96
C PHE A 63 -3.46 -3.76 7.98
N ASP A 64 -4.75 -3.80 8.35
CA ASP A 64 -5.54 -5.04 8.23
C ASP A 64 -5.93 -5.33 6.78
N GLU A 65 -6.29 -4.28 6.03
CA GLU A 65 -6.67 -4.38 4.62
C GLU A 65 -5.54 -3.87 3.69
N PRO A 66 -5.13 -4.66 2.68
CA PRO A 66 -4.02 -4.27 1.79
C PRO A 66 -4.26 -2.97 1.03
N GLU A 67 -5.49 -2.66 0.64
CA GLU A 67 -5.87 -1.38 0.01
C GLU A 67 -5.51 -0.19 0.92
N MET A 68 -5.87 -0.26 2.19
CA MET A 68 -5.54 0.79 3.16
C MET A 68 -4.04 0.90 3.39
N SER A 69 -3.31 -0.20 3.31
CA SER A 69 -1.83 -0.19 3.39
C SER A 69 -1.20 0.51 2.19
N ILE A 70 -1.81 0.37 1.00
CA ILE A 70 -1.39 1.10 -0.21
C ILE A 70 -1.66 2.60 -0.03
N GLU A 71 -2.83 2.99 0.48
CA GLU A 71 -3.16 4.40 0.74
C GLU A 71 -2.24 5.03 1.81
N PHE A 72 -1.90 4.28 2.86
CA PHE A 72 -0.89 4.68 3.83
C PHE A 72 0.48 4.90 3.16
N LEU A 73 0.92 3.98 2.30
CA LEU A 73 2.18 4.09 1.58
C LEU A 73 2.18 5.28 0.62
N ASN A 74 1.07 5.55 -0.06
CA ASN A 74 0.96 6.59 -1.06
C ASN A 74 1.39 7.95 -0.51
N GLN A 75 1.04 8.27 0.73
CA GLN A 75 1.51 9.50 1.37
C GLN A 75 3.05 9.62 1.40
N PHE A 76 3.77 8.55 1.68
CA PHE A 76 5.24 8.57 1.68
C PHE A 76 5.84 8.60 0.26
N LEU A 77 5.09 8.11 -0.73
CA LEU A 77 5.53 8.07 -2.13
C LEU A 77 5.33 9.42 -2.81
N THR A 78 4.17 10.05 -2.62
CA THR A 78 3.77 11.33 -3.22
C THR A 78 4.20 12.53 -2.38
N GLY A 79 4.31 12.34 -1.06
CA GLY A 79 4.52 13.42 -0.09
C GLY A 79 3.24 14.14 0.35
N GLU A 80 2.10 13.79 -0.23
CA GLU A 80 0.80 14.37 0.11
C GLU A 80 0.14 13.56 1.23
N SER A 81 -0.32 14.21 2.29
CA SER A 81 -0.98 13.52 3.40
C SER A 81 -2.27 12.83 2.97
N THR A 82 -2.49 11.57 3.38
CA THR A 82 -3.67 10.78 3.01
C THR A 82 -4.97 11.46 3.44
N GLU A 83 -5.02 11.99 4.66
CA GLU A 83 -6.25 12.53 5.26
C GLU A 83 -6.47 14.02 4.97
N LEU A 84 -5.39 14.80 4.93
CA LEU A 84 -5.48 16.27 4.87
C LEU A 84 -5.07 16.85 3.51
N LYS A 85 -4.62 16.00 2.57
CA LYS A 85 -4.26 16.36 1.19
C LYS A 85 -3.20 17.47 1.04
N GLY A 86 -2.21 17.56 1.94
CA GLY A 86 -1.08 18.47 1.73
C GLY A 86 0.26 18.00 2.29
N THR A 87 1.29 18.83 2.11
CA THR A 87 2.71 18.44 2.21
C THR A 87 3.44 19.03 3.43
N TRP A 88 2.73 19.74 4.30
CA TRP A 88 3.33 20.45 5.45
C TRP A 88 4.06 19.52 6.44
N TRP A 89 3.65 18.26 6.53
CA TRP A 89 4.33 17.26 7.35
C TRP A 89 5.77 16.96 6.88
N LEU A 90 6.15 17.40 5.67
CA LEU A 90 7.53 17.35 5.17
C LEU A 90 8.35 18.63 5.46
N SER A 91 7.82 19.52 6.28
CA SER A 91 8.45 20.79 6.69
C SER A 91 8.59 20.87 8.22
N GLY A 92 9.43 21.81 8.69
CA GLY A 92 9.66 22.04 10.12
C GLY A 92 10.63 21.07 10.79
N ASP A 93 10.51 20.96 12.12
CA ASP A 93 11.47 20.30 13.03
C ASP A 93 11.68 18.79 12.76
N TYR A 94 10.68 18.13 12.17
CA TYR A 94 10.70 16.69 11.86
C TYR A 94 10.85 16.40 10.36
N ALA A 95 11.10 17.43 9.53
CA ALA A 95 11.21 17.27 8.08
C ALA A 95 12.32 16.29 7.66
N ASP A 96 13.44 16.26 8.39
CA ASP A 96 14.59 15.41 8.09
C ASP A 96 14.25 13.91 8.24
N VAL A 97 13.61 13.52 9.35
CA VAL A 97 13.15 12.15 9.61
C VAL A 97 12.00 11.75 8.68
N ASN A 98 11.07 12.66 8.40
CA ASN A 98 9.94 12.37 7.51
C ASN A 98 10.37 12.15 6.07
N LYS A 99 11.28 12.99 5.54
CA LYS A 99 11.88 12.80 4.21
C LYS A 99 12.69 11.50 4.13
N ALA A 100 13.41 11.16 5.19
CA ALA A 100 14.10 9.88 5.29
C ALA A 100 13.15 8.67 5.26
N MET A 101 11.97 8.77 5.88
CA MET A 101 10.93 7.74 5.76
C MET A 101 10.42 7.64 4.33
N CYS A 102 10.18 8.75 3.63
CA CYS A 102 9.82 8.74 2.21
C CYS A 102 10.86 8.04 1.33
N GLU A 103 12.15 8.27 1.56
CA GLU A 103 13.24 7.56 0.86
C GLU A 103 13.18 6.05 1.08
N VAL A 104 12.96 5.62 2.33
CA VAL A 104 12.82 4.20 2.69
C VAL A 104 11.61 3.59 2.01
N ALA A 105 10.46 4.26 2.07
CA ALA A 105 9.22 3.81 1.43
C ALA A 105 9.40 3.64 -0.08
N ARG A 106 9.92 4.66 -0.77
CA ARG A 106 10.19 4.59 -2.22
C ARG A 106 11.13 3.42 -2.58
N LYS A 107 12.18 3.22 -1.79
CA LYS A 107 13.16 2.13 -2.02
C LYS A 107 12.53 0.75 -1.83
N ILE A 108 11.66 0.57 -0.84
CA ILE A 108 11.01 -0.72 -0.57
C ILE A 108 9.85 -0.95 -1.54
N ALA A 109 9.07 0.09 -1.88
CA ALA A 109 8.02 0.04 -2.89
C ALA A 109 8.57 -0.41 -4.25
N LYS A 110 9.70 0.17 -4.69
CA LYS A 110 10.40 -0.23 -5.93
C LYS A 110 10.88 -1.70 -5.91
N LYS A 111 11.03 -2.31 -4.73
CA LYS A 111 11.40 -3.72 -4.57
C LYS A 111 10.20 -4.68 -4.53
N GLY A 112 9.01 -4.21 -4.93
CA GLY A 112 7.83 -5.05 -5.09
C GLY A 112 6.86 -5.05 -3.91
N LEU A 113 7.00 -4.17 -2.91
CA LEU A 113 6.04 -4.11 -1.80
C LEU A 113 4.62 -3.79 -2.30
N ILE A 114 4.45 -2.83 -3.20
CA ILE A 114 3.13 -2.49 -3.78
C ILE A 114 2.56 -3.69 -4.54
N ALA A 115 3.38 -4.38 -5.34
CA ALA A 115 2.96 -5.58 -6.06
C ALA A 115 2.53 -6.69 -5.08
N SER A 116 3.27 -6.89 -3.99
CA SER A 116 2.93 -7.85 -2.94
C SER A 116 1.58 -7.53 -2.28
N LEU A 117 1.31 -6.26 -1.96
CA LEU A 117 0.03 -5.82 -1.40
C LEU A 117 -1.13 -6.00 -2.39
N ARG A 118 -0.94 -5.61 -3.66
CA ARG A 118 -1.96 -5.81 -4.71
C ARG A 118 -2.28 -7.29 -4.93
N ASN A 119 -1.27 -8.15 -4.89
CA ASN A 119 -1.48 -9.59 -4.96
C ASN A 119 -2.22 -10.13 -3.73
N LYS A 120 -1.93 -9.61 -2.53
CA LYS A 120 -2.68 -9.96 -1.31
C LYS A 120 -4.15 -9.52 -1.42
N GLN A 121 -4.40 -8.30 -1.90
CA GLN A 121 -5.75 -7.77 -2.15
C GLN A 121 -6.52 -8.64 -3.13
N TYR A 122 -5.91 -8.96 -4.28
CA TYR A 122 -6.51 -9.82 -5.30
C TYR A 122 -6.93 -11.18 -4.72
N ARG A 123 -6.08 -11.80 -3.88
CA ARG A 123 -6.40 -13.09 -3.24
C ARG A 123 -7.55 -13.02 -2.25
N ILE A 124 -7.84 -11.84 -1.69
CA ILE A 124 -8.98 -11.59 -0.80
C ILE A 124 -10.24 -11.32 -1.62
N ASP A 125 -10.14 -10.48 -2.65
CA ASP A 125 -11.29 -10.02 -3.43
C ASP A 125 -11.81 -11.10 -4.38
N MET A 126 -10.94 -11.94 -4.92
CA MET A 126 -11.30 -12.95 -5.91
C MET A 126 -12.36 -13.93 -5.36
N PRO A 127 -12.20 -14.57 -4.19
CA PRO A 127 -13.27 -15.39 -3.61
C PRO A 127 -14.55 -14.63 -3.28
N ARG A 128 -14.43 -13.36 -2.84
CA ARG A 128 -15.61 -12.51 -2.54
C ARG A 128 -16.40 -12.21 -3.81
N ALA A 129 -15.72 -11.89 -4.91
CA ALA A 129 -16.31 -11.65 -6.21
C ALA A 129 -17.00 -12.92 -6.75
N GLN A 130 -16.35 -14.08 -6.64
CA GLN A 130 -16.96 -15.38 -6.98
C GLN A 130 -18.26 -15.61 -6.23
N ALA A 131 -18.25 -15.49 -4.90
CA ALA A 131 -19.43 -15.70 -4.08
C ALA A 131 -20.59 -14.75 -4.44
N LEU A 132 -20.28 -13.49 -4.78
CA LEU A 132 -21.27 -12.52 -5.23
C LEU A 132 -21.87 -12.90 -6.60
N ILE A 133 -21.04 -13.31 -7.56
CA ILE A 133 -21.49 -13.74 -8.90
C ILE A 133 -22.27 -15.05 -8.83
N GLU A 134 -21.90 -15.98 -7.96
CA GLU A 134 -22.67 -17.22 -7.75
C GLU A 134 -24.07 -16.93 -7.19
N LYS A 135 -24.14 -16.01 -6.22
CA LYS A 135 -25.39 -15.67 -5.54
C LYS A 135 -26.31 -14.76 -6.35
N HIS A 136 -25.74 -13.84 -7.14
CA HIS A 136 -26.48 -12.74 -7.77
C HIS A 136 -26.20 -12.56 -9.27
N GLY A 137 -25.13 -13.16 -9.80
CA GLY A 137 -24.67 -12.94 -11.16
C GLY A 137 -25.53 -13.62 -12.22
N ASN A 138 -25.70 -12.93 -13.35
CA ASN A 138 -26.30 -13.50 -14.54
C ASN A 138 -25.27 -14.33 -15.34
N ASN A 139 -25.69 -14.96 -16.44
CA ASN A 139 -24.79 -15.79 -17.27
C ASN A 139 -23.61 -15.01 -17.87
N LYS A 140 -23.80 -13.73 -18.20
CA LYS A 140 -22.75 -12.86 -18.72
C LYS A 140 -21.70 -12.58 -17.65
N ASP A 141 -22.12 -12.31 -16.41
CA ASP A 141 -21.21 -12.06 -15.28
C ASP A 141 -20.34 -13.30 -14.99
N LYS A 142 -20.94 -14.49 -15.03
CA LYS A 142 -20.22 -15.76 -14.87
C LYS A 142 -19.19 -15.99 -15.98
N MET A 143 -19.55 -15.68 -17.22
CA MET A 143 -18.66 -15.81 -18.37
C MET A 143 -17.49 -14.82 -18.30
N VAL A 144 -17.73 -13.58 -17.89
CA VAL A 144 -16.67 -12.59 -17.65
C VAL A 144 -15.69 -13.09 -16.58
N MET A 145 -16.20 -13.61 -15.46
CA MET A 145 -15.36 -14.12 -14.38
C MET A 145 -14.44 -15.27 -14.85
N GLN A 146 -14.98 -16.22 -15.62
CA GLN A 146 -14.20 -17.33 -16.18
C GLN A 146 -13.09 -16.86 -17.13
N ILE A 147 -13.38 -15.87 -17.97
CA ILE A 147 -12.39 -15.30 -18.90
C ILE A 147 -11.27 -14.59 -18.15
N ILE A 148 -11.61 -13.83 -17.10
CA ILE A 148 -10.63 -13.17 -16.24
C ILE A 148 -9.74 -14.21 -15.54
N GLU A 149 -10.33 -15.24 -14.92
CA GLU A 149 -9.56 -16.29 -14.23
C GLU A 149 -8.60 -17.04 -15.17
N ALA A 150 -9.08 -17.44 -16.35
CA ALA A 150 -8.25 -18.11 -17.34
C ALA A 150 -7.09 -17.22 -17.79
N SER A 151 -7.37 -15.95 -18.07
CA SER A 151 -6.34 -14.99 -18.49
C SER A 151 -5.32 -14.75 -17.39
N VAL A 152 -5.73 -14.61 -16.13
CA VAL A 152 -4.81 -14.41 -15.01
C VAL A 152 -3.92 -15.63 -14.78
N ARG A 153 -4.43 -16.85 -14.99
CA ARG A 153 -3.61 -18.08 -14.91
C ARG A 153 -2.57 -18.18 -16.02
N GLU A 154 -2.88 -17.64 -17.20
CA GLU A 154 -1.97 -17.60 -18.35
C GLU A 154 -0.91 -16.49 -18.22
N ALA A 155 -1.16 -15.49 -17.37
CA ALA A 155 -0.28 -14.34 -17.19
C ALA A 155 0.88 -14.66 -16.25
N TYR A 156 2.11 -14.50 -16.74
CA TYR A 156 3.32 -14.45 -15.92
C TYR A 156 4.30 -13.46 -16.53
N ASP A 157 4.22 -12.19 -16.14
CA ASP A 157 5.22 -11.18 -16.46
C ASP A 157 5.11 -9.98 -15.50
N GLU A 158 6.22 -9.54 -14.93
CA GLU A 158 6.29 -8.39 -13.99
C GLU A 158 6.61 -7.07 -14.70
N THR A 159 6.69 -7.06 -16.03
CA THR A 159 6.99 -5.86 -16.83
C THR A 159 5.74 -5.08 -17.25
N GLU A 160 5.92 -3.78 -17.50
CA GLU A 160 4.85 -2.90 -18.01
C GLU A 160 4.34 -3.36 -19.39
N GLU A 161 5.24 -3.86 -20.24
CA GLU A 161 4.91 -4.44 -21.55
C GLU A 161 4.09 -5.72 -21.40
N GLY A 162 4.49 -6.63 -20.52
CA GLY A 162 3.73 -7.83 -20.19
C GLY A 162 2.34 -7.53 -19.63
N ALA A 163 2.22 -6.51 -18.78
CA ALA A 163 0.92 -6.05 -18.26
C ALA A 163 0.03 -5.47 -19.38
N MET A 164 0.60 -4.72 -20.32
CA MET A 164 -0.14 -4.16 -21.46
C MET A 164 -0.63 -5.25 -22.43
N LEU A 165 0.21 -6.25 -22.71
CA LEU A 165 -0.15 -7.41 -23.53
C LEU A 165 -1.26 -8.23 -22.86
N PHE A 166 -1.14 -8.48 -21.55
CA PHE A 166 -2.19 -9.13 -20.77
C PHE A 166 -3.52 -8.37 -20.86
N ALA A 167 -3.50 -7.05 -20.62
CA ALA A 167 -4.70 -6.22 -20.66
C ALA A 167 -5.36 -6.24 -22.04
N THR A 168 -4.56 -6.13 -23.10
CA THR A 168 -5.05 -6.14 -24.48
C THR A 168 -5.68 -7.49 -24.83
N GLY A 169 -5.01 -8.60 -24.50
CA GLY A 169 -5.54 -9.96 -24.73
C GLY A 169 -6.81 -10.25 -23.92
N LEU A 170 -6.89 -9.78 -22.68
CA LEU A 170 -8.11 -9.89 -21.88
C LEU A 170 -9.28 -9.13 -22.52
N VAL A 171 -9.07 -7.90 -22.98
CA VAL A 171 -10.10 -7.11 -23.68
C VAL A 171 -10.58 -7.82 -24.93
N GLU A 172 -9.68 -8.40 -25.72
CA GLU A 172 -10.04 -9.15 -26.92
C GLU A 172 -10.87 -10.40 -26.60
N LYS A 173 -10.47 -11.19 -25.60
CA LYS A 173 -11.24 -12.35 -25.13
C LYS A 173 -12.65 -11.95 -24.68
N LEU A 174 -12.78 -10.83 -23.96
CA LEU A 174 -14.07 -10.31 -23.52
C LEU A 174 -14.93 -9.81 -24.68
N LYS A 175 -14.35 -9.16 -25.71
CA LYS A 175 -15.07 -8.78 -26.93
C LYS A 175 -15.57 -10.00 -27.71
N ASN A 176 -14.70 -10.99 -27.91
CA ASN A 176 -15.05 -12.24 -28.61
C ASN A 176 -16.16 -13.02 -27.90
N ALA A 177 -16.22 -12.91 -26.57
CA ALA A 177 -17.28 -13.47 -25.74
C ALA A 177 -18.59 -12.65 -25.73
N GLY A 178 -18.69 -11.54 -26.48
CA GLY A 178 -19.84 -10.63 -26.45
C GLY A 178 -20.01 -9.91 -25.09
N CYS A 179 -18.95 -9.90 -24.28
CA CYS A 179 -18.97 -9.31 -22.95
C CYS A 179 -18.72 -7.79 -23.00
N LEU A 180 -17.93 -7.32 -23.97
CA LEU A 180 -17.65 -5.92 -24.24
C LEU A 180 -18.12 -5.55 -25.66
N LEU A 181 -18.46 -4.26 -25.85
CA LEU A 181 -18.74 -3.67 -27.17
C LEU A 181 -17.44 -3.44 -27.97
#